data_AF-A0A830H932-F1
#
_entry.id   AF-A0A830H932-F1
#
_cell.length_a   1.000
_cell.length_b   1.000
_cell.length_c   1.000
_cell.angle_alpha   90.00
_cell.angle_beta   90.00
_cell.angle_gamma   90.00
#
_symmetry.space_group_name_H-M   'P 1'
#
loop_
_entity.id
_entity.type
_entity.pdbx_description
1 polymer ?
#
loop_
_entity_poly.entity_id
_entity_poly.type
_entity_poly.pdbx_seq_one_letter_code
_entity_poly.pdbx_strand_id
1 'polypeptide(L)'
;MARPAERTSTPPQADNSAPAAISAPASAAAGDADASGVSADDVALLANHSVLSSSSSQKRITPRAHVRRLSTVTFPVAAFFWLWAATNCVTKRVPDLGVVSFATVMLAAAYALKMTSGHTSDIPKRDEMVAARRACFWSCAVVAVNYLLGIVLVPDVGFRVYCTIAGVAFFMWGVMWSRAVDNFTVTTHGRLTGGEP
;
A
#
# COMPACT_ATOMS: atom_id res chain seq x y z
N MET A 1 38.61 -37.01 15.86
CA MET A 1 37.57 -35.96 15.77
C MET A 1 36.84 -36.14 14.45
N ALA A 2 35.61 -36.65 14.50
CA ALA A 2 34.84 -37.08 13.34
C ALA A 2 34.07 -35.90 12.72
N ARG A 3 34.10 -35.79 11.38
CA ARG A 3 33.30 -34.84 10.59
C ARG A 3 31.83 -35.31 10.53
N PRO A 4 30.84 -34.43 10.78
CA PRO A 4 29.44 -34.78 10.57
C PRO A 4 29.07 -34.69 9.07
N ALA A 5 28.30 -35.69 8.63
CA ALA A 5 27.88 -35.93 7.26
C ALA A 5 26.79 -34.96 6.78
N GLU A 6 26.95 -34.46 5.55
CA GLU A 6 25.95 -33.71 4.80
C GLU A 6 24.75 -34.60 4.46
N ARG A 7 23.55 -34.22 4.89
CA ARG A 7 22.29 -34.76 4.38
C ARG A 7 21.78 -33.86 3.26
N THR A 8 21.91 -34.34 2.04
CA THR A 8 21.29 -33.78 0.83
C THR A 8 19.80 -34.13 0.84
N SER A 9 18.93 -33.15 1.11
CA SER A 9 17.48 -33.31 0.98
C SER A 9 17.01 -32.74 -0.36
N THR A 10 16.51 -33.61 -1.22
CA THR A 10 15.88 -33.31 -2.52
C THR A 10 14.57 -32.54 -2.32
N PRO A 11 14.29 -31.46 -3.07
CA PRO A 11 13.02 -30.76 -2.99
C PRO A 11 11.90 -31.51 -3.74
N PRO A 12 10.64 -31.45 -3.26
CA PRO A 12 9.49 -32.06 -3.92
C PRO A 12 9.09 -31.32 -5.20
N GLN A 13 8.82 -32.11 -6.23
CA GLN A 13 8.35 -31.74 -7.56
C GLN A 13 6.85 -31.38 -7.48
N ALA A 14 6.49 -30.14 -7.83
CA ALA A 14 5.10 -29.69 -7.83
C ALA A 14 4.49 -29.82 -9.25
N ASP A 15 3.36 -30.51 -9.30
CA ASP A 15 2.56 -30.83 -10.48
C ASP A 15 2.09 -29.59 -11.27
N ASN A 16 2.40 -29.58 -12.57
CA ASN A 16 1.83 -28.70 -13.57
C ASN A 16 0.44 -29.23 -13.98
N SER A 17 -0.61 -28.79 -13.27
CA SER A 17 -2.00 -28.95 -13.74
C SER A 17 -2.53 -27.60 -14.21
N ALA A 18 -2.58 -27.41 -15.53
CA ALA A 18 -3.27 -26.31 -16.18
C ALA A 18 -4.78 -26.58 -16.24
N PRO A 19 -5.64 -25.56 -16.03
CA PRO A 19 -7.02 -25.66 -16.47
C PRO A 19 -7.40 -24.60 -17.52
N ALA A 20 -7.92 -25.14 -18.62
CA ALA A 20 -9.11 -24.72 -19.37
C ALA A 20 -9.15 -23.33 -20.01
N ALA A 21 -9.06 -23.35 -21.34
CA ALA A 21 -9.52 -22.30 -22.24
C ALA A 21 -11.01 -21.99 -22.00
N ILE A 22 -11.32 -20.75 -21.64
CA ILE A 22 -12.69 -20.25 -21.57
C ILE A 22 -13.07 -19.72 -22.96
N SER A 23 -14.09 -20.35 -23.53
CA SER A 23 -14.69 -20.00 -24.81
C SER A 23 -15.44 -18.67 -24.72
N ALA A 24 -15.25 -17.81 -25.73
CA ALA A 24 -16.00 -16.58 -25.90
C ALA A 24 -17.39 -16.87 -26.51
N PRO A 25 -18.48 -16.28 -25.99
CA PRO A 25 -19.74 -16.26 -26.72
C PRO A 25 -19.75 -15.12 -27.73
N ALA A 26 -19.76 -15.49 -29.00
CA ALA A 26 -20.27 -14.66 -30.08
C ALA A 26 -21.80 -14.52 -29.92
N SER A 27 -22.30 -13.29 -29.87
CA SER A 27 -23.72 -13.01 -30.05
C SER A 27 -23.87 -11.72 -30.85
N ALA A 28 -24.11 -11.90 -32.14
CA ALA A 28 -24.64 -10.89 -33.02
C ALA A 28 -26.07 -10.52 -32.58
N ALA A 29 -26.34 -9.23 -32.48
CA ALA A 29 -27.69 -8.69 -32.51
C ALA A 29 -27.63 -7.43 -33.39
N ALA A 30 -27.87 -7.63 -34.68
CA ALA A 30 -28.22 -6.55 -35.59
C ALA A 30 -29.68 -6.18 -35.30
N GLY A 31 -29.87 -5.08 -34.59
CA GLY A 31 -31.17 -4.44 -34.43
C GLY A 31 -31.26 -3.28 -35.43
N ASP A 32 -32.24 -3.35 -36.32
CA ASP A 32 -32.65 -2.26 -37.19
C ASP A 32 -33.09 -1.07 -36.32
N ALA A 33 -32.26 -0.04 -36.26
CA ALA A 33 -32.59 1.23 -35.65
C ALA A 33 -33.23 2.14 -36.69
N ASP A 34 -34.54 2.31 -36.57
CA ASP A 34 -35.36 3.25 -37.32
C ASP A 34 -34.84 4.69 -37.09
N ALA A 35 -34.15 5.23 -38.09
CA ALA A 35 -33.46 6.51 -38.04
C ALA A 35 -34.40 7.64 -38.45
N SER A 36 -35.35 7.99 -37.58
CA SER A 36 -36.20 9.16 -37.77
C SER A 36 -36.14 10.09 -36.56
N GLY A 37 -35.42 11.20 -36.71
CA GLY A 37 -35.65 12.40 -35.91
C GLY A 37 -34.57 12.81 -34.89
N VAL A 38 -33.28 12.60 -35.16
CA VAL A 38 -32.24 13.28 -34.37
C VAL A 38 -31.98 14.65 -35.01
N SER A 39 -32.37 15.72 -34.31
CA SER A 39 -32.10 17.09 -34.72
C SER A 39 -30.59 17.33 -34.78
N ALA A 40 -30.12 18.09 -35.77
CA ALA A 40 -28.69 18.44 -35.91
C ALA A 40 -28.11 19.12 -34.65
N ASP A 41 -28.97 19.79 -33.86
CA ASP A 41 -28.61 20.44 -32.60
C ASP A 41 -28.27 19.44 -31.48
N ASP A 42 -28.90 18.26 -31.45
CA ASP A 42 -28.61 17.22 -30.45
C ASP A 42 -27.28 16.52 -30.72
N VAL A 43 -26.92 16.38 -32.00
CA VAL A 43 -25.62 15.83 -32.43
C VAL A 43 -24.48 16.78 -32.04
N ALA A 44 -24.68 18.10 -32.16
CA ALA A 44 -23.71 19.10 -31.74
C ALA A 44 -23.51 19.13 -30.22
N LEU A 45 -24.58 18.91 -29.44
CA LEU A 45 -24.51 18.89 -27.97
C LEU A 45 -23.81 17.63 -27.45
N LEU A 46 -24.02 16.46 -28.07
CA LEU A 46 -23.30 15.22 -27.77
C LEU A 46 -21.81 15.28 -28.20
N ALA A 47 -21.51 15.93 -29.33
CA ALA A 47 -20.13 16.16 -29.75
C ALA A 47 -19.37 17.09 -28.78
N ASN A 48 -20.02 18.12 -28.24
CA ASN A 48 -19.40 19.01 -27.26
C ASN A 48 -19.20 18.33 -25.88
N HIS A 49 -20.11 17.43 -25.47
CA HIS A 49 -19.95 16.65 -24.22
C HIS A 49 -18.82 15.61 -24.30
N SER A 50 -18.58 15.01 -25.48
CA SER A 50 -17.47 14.06 -25.68
C SER A 50 -16.09 14.76 -25.70
N VAL A 51 -16.03 16.00 -26.20
CA VAL A 51 -14.82 16.84 -26.16
C VAL A 51 -14.53 17.34 -24.74
N LEU A 52 -15.55 17.68 -23.95
CA LEU A 52 -15.37 18.06 -22.54
C LEU A 52 -14.97 16.88 -21.64
N SER A 53 -15.42 15.66 -21.94
CA SER A 53 -15.02 14.46 -21.20
C SER A 53 -13.58 14.02 -21.47
N SER A 54 -12.94 14.54 -22.52
CA SER A 54 -11.61 14.11 -22.99
C SER A 54 -10.43 14.89 -22.39
N SER A 55 -10.68 15.88 -21.53
CA SER A 55 -9.63 16.78 -21.01
C SER A 55 -9.27 16.58 -19.53
N SER A 56 -9.85 15.60 -18.83
CA SER A 56 -9.30 15.16 -17.55
C SER A 56 -8.11 14.25 -17.80
N SER A 57 -6.96 14.85 -18.12
CA SER A 57 -5.65 14.18 -18.08
C SER A 57 -5.38 13.73 -16.65
N GLN A 58 -6.01 12.63 -16.26
CA GLN A 58 -5.84 11.99 -14.97
C GLN A 58 -4.42 11.44 -14.96
N LYS A 59 -3.50 12.26 -14.45
CA LYS A 59 -2.10 11.95 -14.30
C LYS A 59 -2.00 10.67 -13.49
N ARG A 60 -1.86 9.52 -14.16
CA ARG A 60 -1.79 8.20 -13.53
C ARG A 60 -0.60 8.22 -12.58
N ILE A 61 -0.87 8.35 -11.28
CA ILE A 61 0.17 8.28 -10.26
C ILE A 61 0.72 6.87 -10.30
N THR A 62 2.01 6.74 -10.61
CA THR A 62 2.64 5.42 -10.61
C THR A 62 2.59 4.85 -9.19
N PRO A 63 2.36 3.52 -9.03
CA PRO A 63 2.30 2.90 -7.70
C PRO A 63 3.54 3.22 -6.83
N ARG A 64 4.71 3.30 -7.47
CA ARG A 64 5.96 3.72 -6.85
C ARG A 64 5.91 5.14 -6.28
N ALA A 65 5.40 6.12 -7.05
CA ALA A 65 5.24 7.49 -6.58
C ALA A 65 4.25 7.58 -5.42
N HIS A 66 3.22 6.73 -5.41
CA HIS A 66 2.27 6.66 -4.31
C HIS A 66 2.92 6.17 -3.00
N VAL A 67 3.66 5.04 -3.03
CA VAL A 67 4.40 4.54 -1.85
C VAL A 67 5.39 5.59 -1.35
N ARG A 68 6.16 6.19 -2.27
CA ARG A 68 7.13 7.24 -1.92
C ARG A 68 6.45 8.42 -1.22
N ARG A 69 5.34 8.92 -1.77
CA ARG A 69 4.59 10.04 -1.17
C ARG A 69 4.11 9.71 0.23
N LEU A 70 3.52 8.53 0.44
CA LEU A 70 3.07 8.08 1.76
C LEU A 70 4.26 8.06 2.74
N SER A 71 5.36 7.42 2.36
CA SER A 71 6.54 7.31 3.23
C SER A 71 7.21 8.67 3.49
N THR A 72 7.23 9.59 2.52
CA THR A 72 7.74 10.96 2.70
C THR A 72 6.93 11.76 3.70
N VAL A 73 5.61 11.54 3.79
CA VAL A 73 4.76 12.19 4.80
C VAL A 73 4.87 11.48 6.14
N THR A 74 4.88 10.14 6.15
CA THR A 74 4.91 9.36 7.39
C THR A 74 6.23 9.51 8.16
N PHE A 75 7.37 9.59 7.47
CA PHE A 75 8.68 9.71 8.12
C PHE A 75 8.78 10.92 9.08
N PRO A 76 8.54 12.18 8.64
CA PRO A 76 8.65 13.34 9.52
C PRO A 76 7.60 13.33 10.64
N VAL A 77 6.38 12.84 10.36
CA VAL A 77 5.34 12.71 11.39
C VAL A 77 5.78 11.74 12.49
N ALA A 78 6.27 10.56 12.10
CA ALA A 78 6.80 9.57 13.05
C ALA A 78 8.01 10.09 13.81
N ALA A 79 8.93 10.80 13.15
CA ALA A 79 10.10 11.41 13.79
C ALA A 79 9.71 12.46 14.83
N PHE A 80 8.73 13.31 14.53
CA PHE A 80 8.20 14.30 15.47
C PHE A 80 7.60 13.64 16.72
N PHE A 81 6.71 12.66 16.56
CA PHE A 81 6.10 11.96 17.69
C PHE A 81 7.11 11.11 18.47
N TRP A 82 8.09 10.54 17.79
CA TRP A 82 9.21 9.84 18.43
C TRP A 82 10.00 10.78 19.34
N LEU A 83 10.39 11.95 18.83
CA LEU A 83 11.14 12.94 19.60
C LEU A 83 10.33 13.46 20.79
N TRP A 84 9.03 13.68 20.61
CA TRP A 84 8.11 14.06 21.67
C TRP A 84 8.02 12.99 22.78
N ALA A 85 7.82 11.72 22.41
CA ALA A 85 7.81 10.60 23.36
C ALA A 85 9.16 10.44 24.08
N ALA A 86 10.28 10.61 23.37
CA ALA A 86 11.62 10.55 23.96
C ALA A 86 11.85 11.68 24.96
N THR A 87 11.39 12.90 24.64
CA THR A 87 11.44 14.03 25.57
C THR A 87 10.61 13.75 26.82
N ASN A 88 9.40 13.19 26.67
CA ASN A 88 8.56 12.79 27.81
C ASN A 88 9.24 11.75 28.70
N CYS A 89 9.90 10.74 28.13
CA CYS A 89 10.68 9.76 28.90
C CYS A 89 11.74 10.44 29.78
N VAL A 90 12.49 11.39 29.21
CA VAL A 90 13.57 12.08 29.92
C VAL A 90 13.01 12.99 31.01
N THR A 91 11.99 13.80 30.70
CA THR A 91 11.43 14.78 31.64
C THR A 91 10.67 14.12 32.78
N LYS A 92 9.89 13.07 32.50
CA LYS A 92 9.03 12.40 33.49
C LYS A 92 9.71 11.22 34.19
N ARG A 93 10.86 10.76 33.69
CA ARG A 93 11.56 9.55 34.16
C ARG A 93 10.69 8.29 34.17
N VAL A 94 9.73 8.22 33.25
CA VAL A 94 8.82 7.08 33.07
C VAL A 94 8.96 6.57 31.64
N PRO A 95 9.06 5.25 31.41
CA PRO A 95 9.10 4.72 30.05
C PRO A 95 7.80 5.03 29.28
N ASP A 96 7.94 5.61 28.09
CA ASP A 96 6.86 5.87 27.14
C ASP A 96 6.94 4.86 25.99
N LEU A 97 5.92 3.99 25.88
CA LEU A 97 5.81 3.00 24.81
C LEU A 97 5.77 3.65 23.42
N GLY A 98 5.40 4.94 23.35
CA GLY A 98 5.46 5.77 22.15
C GLY A 98 6.85 5.78 21.50
N VAL A 99 7.93 5.77 22.30
CA VAL A 99 9.30 5.79 21.76
C VAL A 99 9.55 4.57 20.87
N VAL A 100 9.19 3.39 21.33
CA VAL A 100 9.40 2.16 20.56
C VAL A 100 8.44 2.11 19.37
N SER A 101 7.15 2.42 19.57
CA SER A 101 6.17 2.33 18.51
C SER A 101 6.46 3.29 17.35
N PHE A 102 6.76 4.57 17.63
CA PHE A 102 7.06 5.54 16.58
C PHE A 102 8.42 5.30 15.91
N ALA A 103 9.40 4.72 16.63
CA ALA A 103 10.66 4.30 16.02
C ALA A 103 10.44 3.26 14.92
N THR A 104 9.57 2.27 15.15
CA THR A 104 9.28 1.24 14.13
C THR A 104 8.64 1.84 12.88
N VAL A 105 7.72 2.79 13.03
CA VAL A 105 7.07 3.47 11.89
C VAL A 105 8.09 4.32 11.11
N MET A 106 8.95 5.05 11.83
CA MET A 106 10.02 5.84 11.23
C MET A 106 10.98 4.96 10.42
N LEU A 107 11.41 3.82 10.97
CA LEU A 107 12.29 2.87 10.28
C LEU A 107 11.60 2.22 9.08
N ALA A 108 10.32 1.83 9.20
CA ALA A 108 9.55 1.30 8.07
C ALA A 108 9.41 2.34 6.94
N ALA A 109 9.19 3.62 7.29
CA ALA A 109 9.11 4.72 6.33
C ALA A 109 10.46 4.96 5.63
N ALA A 110 11.56 4.98 6.39
CA ALA A 110 12.90 5.10 5.83
C ALA A 110 13.24 3.94 4.88
N TYR A 111 12.88 2.71 5.26
CA TYR A 111 13.08 1.53 4.43
C TYR A 111 12.28 1.62 3.11
N ALA A 112 11.00 2.00 3.18
CA ALA A 112 10.17 2.20 1.99
C ALA A 112 10.68 3.34 1.10
N LEU A 113 11.20 4.43 1.68
CA LEU A 113 11.85 5.50 0.92
C LEU A 113 13.11 5.01 0.21
N LYS A 114 13.97 4.25 0.89
CA LYS A 114 15.17 3.66 0.28
C LYS A 114 14.79 2.76 -0.90
N MET A 115 13.82 1.87 -0.71
CA MET A 115 13.31 0.97 -1.77
C MET A 115 12.74 1.75 -2.97
N THR A 116 12.09 2.88 -2.74
CA THR A 116 11.46 3.68 -3.79
C THR A 116 12.37 4.75 -4.41
N SER A 117 13.62 4.91 -3.94
CA SER A 117 14.56 5.95 -4.41
C SER A 117 15.59 5.48 -5.44
N GLY A 118 15.71 4.17 -5.72
CA GLY A 118 16.66 3.63 -6.73
C GLY A 118 16.39 4.11 -8.17
N HIS A 119 17.24 3.77 -9.14
CA HIS A 119 16.90 4.02 -10.54
C HIS A 119 15.75 3.11 -10.99
N THR A 120 15.05 3.44 -12.08
CA THR A 120 13.95 2.60 -12.62
C THR A 120 14.42 1.20 -13.02
N SER A 121 15.73 1.03 -13.27
CA SER A 121 16.40 -0.24 -13.55
C SER A 121 16.53 -1.18 -12.35
N ASP A 122 16.51 -0.64 -11.12
CA ASP A 122 16.66 -1.44 -9.90
C ASP A 122 15.28 -1.87 -9.40
N ILE A 123 14.79 -2.98 -9.94
CA ILE A 123 13.54 -3.59 -9.49
C ILE A 123 13.80 -4.25 -8.13
N PRO A 124 13.11 -3.83 -7.05
CA PRO A 124 13.24 -4.50 -5.75
C PRO A 124 12.87 -5.98 -5.88
N LYS A 125 13.58 -6.84 -5.15
CA LYS A 125 13.21 -8.26 -5.09
C LYS A 125 11.82 -8.38 -4.44
N ARG A 126 11.03 -9.35 -4.88
CA ARG A 126 9.68 -9.62 -4.33
C ARG A 126 9.69 -9.73 -2.80
N ASP A 127 10.71 -10.37 -2.25
CA ASP A 127 10.87 -10.57 -0.80
C ASP A 127 11.06 -9.24 -0.04
N GLU A 128 11.79 -8.28 -0.62
CA GLU A 128 11.97 -6.94 -0.05
C GLU A 128 10.65 -6.18 -0.02
N MET A 129 9.83 -6.32 -1.05
CA MET A 129 8.51 -5.68 -1.12
C MET A 129 7.54 -6.28 -0.09
N VAL A 130 7.55 -7.61 0.07
CA VAL A 130 6.75 -8.30 1.10
C VAL A 130 7.21 -7.89 2.50
N ALA A 131 8.52 -7.79 2.73
CA ALA A 131 9.08 -7.30 3.99
C ALA A 131 8.66 -5.86 4.27
N ALA A 132 8.74 -4.97 3.28
CA ALA A 132 8.31 -3.57 3.39
C ALA A 132 6.82 -3.48 3.74
N ARG A 133 5.97 -4.22 3.04
CA ARG A 133 4.52 -4.28 3.31
C ARG A 133 4.24 -4.67 4.76
N ARG A 134 4.85 -5.77 5.21
CA ARG A 134 4.68 -6.27 6.59
C ARG A 134 5.19 -5.26 7.61
N ALA A 135 6.36 -4.66 7.39
CA ALA A 135 6.92 -3.66 8.28
C ALA A 135 6.02 -2.41 8.40
N CYS A 136 5.47 -1.92 7.29
CA CYS A 136 4.56 -0.77 7.27
C CYS A 136 3.26 -1.09 8.04
N PHE A 137 2.64 -2.24 7.78
CA PHE A 137 1.41 -2.62 8.45
C PHE A 137 1.63 -2.83 9.96
N TRP A 138 2.62 -3.63 10.34
CA TRP A 138 2.84 -3.99 11.74
C TRP A 138 3.32 -2.81 12.58
N SER A 139 4.14 -1.92 12.05
CA SER A 139 4.55 -0.71 12.78
C SER A 139 3.35 0.20 13.10
N CYS A 140 2.45 0.42 12.13
CA CYS A 140 1.20 1.15 12.36
C CYS A 140 0.26 0.41 13.33
N ALA A 141 0.17 -0.92 13.25
CA ALA A 141 -0.62 -1.71 14.17
C ALA A 141 -0.11 -1.62 15.62
N VAL A 142 1.21 -1.62 15.82
CA VAL A 142 1.83 -1.44 17.14
C VAL A 142 1.49 -0.06 17.72
N VAL A 143 1.54 1.00 16.91
CA VAL A 143 1.09 2.34 17.33
C VAL A 143 -0.39 2.33 17.71
N ALA A 144 -1.25 1.70 16.90
CA ALA A 144 -2.68 1.60 17.19
C ALA A 144 -2.96 0.85 18.50
N VAL A 145 -2.25 -0.26 18.76
CA VAL A 145 -2.34 -1.00 20.03
C VAL A 145 -1.86 -0.14 21.20
N ASN A 146 -0.79 0.64 21.03
CA ASN A 146 -0.32 1.57 22.07
C ASN A 146 -1.41 2.61 22.43
N TYR A 147 -2.09 3.16 21.42
CA TYR A 147 -3.23 4.05 21.65
C TYR A 147 -4.40 3.34 22.34
N LEU A 148 -4.70 2.09 21.98
CA LEU A 148 -5.74 1.29 22.65
C LEU A 148 -5.41 1.05 24.13
N LEU A 149 -4.15 0.80 24.47
CA LEU A 149 -3.70 0.72 25.86
C LEU A 149 -3.91 2.06 26.59
N GLY A 150 -3.64 3.18 25.93
CA GLY A 150 -3.91 4.52 26.47
C GLY A 150 -5.39 4.73 26.85
N ILE A 151 -6.33 4.19 26.07
CA ILE A 151 -7.78 4.26 26.37
C ILE A 151 -8.11 3.52 27.67
N VAL A 152 -7.53 2.35 27.87
CA VAL A 152 -7.79 1.49 29.04
C VAL A 152 -7.13 2.05 30.30
N LEU A 153 -5.89 2.53 30.19
CA LEU A 153 -5.05 2.89 31.34
C LEU A 153 -5.31 4.30 31.88
N VAL A 154 -5.80 5.24 31.07
CA VAL A 154 -5.99 6.63 31.47
C VAL A 154 -7.48 6.95 31.62
N PRO A 155 -7.94 7.44 32.78
CA PRO A 155 -9.36 7.70 33.03
C PRO A 155 -9.92 8.96 32.36
N ASP A 156 -9.04 9.86 31.89
CA ASP A 156 -9.44 11.13 31.28
C ASP A 156 -10.20 10.93 29.96
N VAL A 157 -11.41 11.50 29.86
CA VAL A 157 -12.30 11.32 28.70
C VAL A 157 -11.72 11.97 27.44
N GLY A 158 -11.13 13.17 27.57
CA GLY A 158 -10.51 13.87 26.44
C GLY A 158 -9.36 13.07 25.84
N PHE A 159 -8.50 12.53 26.70
CA PHE A 159 -7.39 11.65 26.31
C PHE A 159 -7.89 10.37 25.64
N ARG A 160 -8.95 9.74 26.16
CA ARG A 160 -9.56 8.53 25.54
C ARG A 160 -10.09 8.81 24.13
N VAL A 161 -10.75 9.94 23.92
CA VAL A 161 -11.24 10.34 22.59
C VAL A 161 -10.06 10.55 21.65
N TYR A 162 -9.02 11.27 22.09
CA TYR A 162 -7.79 11.45 21.32
C TYR A 162 -7.14 10.11 20.94
N CYS A 163 -6.97 9.20 21.90
CA CYS A 163 -6.38 7.88 21.66
C CYS A 163 -7.23 7.04 20.70
N THR A 164 -8.55 7.14 20.78
CA THR A 164 -9.46 6.43 19.87
C THR A 164 -9.27 6.91 18.43
N ILE A 165 -9.29 8.22 18.22
CA ILE A 165 -9.12 8.82 16.88
C ILE A 165 -7.73 8.48 16.33
N ALA A 166 -6.68 8.66 17.14
CA ALA A 166 -5.31 8.38 16.73
C ALA A 166 -5.10 6.89 16.42
N GLY A 167 -5.61 5.99 17.26
CA GLY A 167 -5.52 4.54 17.06
C GLY A 167 -6.18 4.10 15.76
N VAL A 168 -7.41 4.57 15.49
CA VAL A 168 -8.12 4.28 14.23
C VAL A 168 -7.38 4.88 13.04
N ALA A 169 -6.90 6.12 13.13
CA ALA A 169 -6.18 6.79 12.06
C ALA A 169 -4.89 6.04 11.68
N PHE A 170 -4.08 5.63 12.67
CA PHE A 170 -2.86 4.86 12.42
C PHE A 170 -3.15 3.46 11.85
N PHE A 171 -4.19 2.78 12.34
CA PHE A 171 -4.57 1.48 11.79
C PHE A 171 -4.99 1.60 10.31
N MET A 172 -5.87 2.55 9.99
CA MET A 172 -6.31 2.79 8.62
C MET A 172 -5.15 3.24 7.72
N TRP A 173 -4.24 4.06 8.24
CA TRP A 173 -3.02 4.46 7.53
C TRP A 173 -2.15 3.24 7.19
N GLY A 174 -1.96 2.32 8.14
CA GLY A 174 -1.23 1.06 7.93
C GLY A 174 -1.87 0.19 6.84
N VAL A 175 -3.20 0.08 6.82
CA VAL A 175 -3.94 -0.65 5.77
C VAL A 175 -3.74 0.00 4.40
N MET A 176 -3.90 1.32 4.31
CA MET A 176 -3.71 2.07 3.07
C MET A 176 -2.28 1.94 2.54
N TRP A 177 -1.29 2.03 3.42
CA TRP A 177 0.11 1.92 3.06
C TRP A 177 0.47 0.51 2.62
N SER A 178 -0.01 -0.54 3.30
CA SER A 178 0.13 -1.93 2.85
C SER A 178 -0.44 -2.12 1.45
N ARG A 179 -1.64 -1.61 1.18
CA ARG A 179 -2.28 -1.71 -0.15
C ARG A 179 -1.49 -0.97 -1.22
N ALA A 180 -0.90 0.18 -0.89
CA ALA A 180 -0.03 0.89 -1.83
C ALA A 180 1.21 0.07 -2.20
N VAL A 181 1.83 -0.61 -1.23
CA VAL A 181 2.96 -1.52 -1.48
C VAL A 181 2.53 -2.75 -2.29
N ASP A 182 1.35 -3.30 -2.03
CA ASP A 182 0.81 -4.42 -2.81
C ASP A 182 0.60 -4.05 -4.27
N ASN A 183 -0.05 -2.92 -4.54
CA ASN A 183 -0.25 -2.42 -5.90
C ASN A 183 1.08 -2.19 -6.62
N PHE A 184 2.09 -1.69 -5.90
CA PHE A 184 3.44 -1.55 -6.43
C PHE A 184 4.09 -2.91 -6.75
N THR A 185 3.87 -3.92 -5.91
CA THR A 185 4.40 -5.28 -6.10
C THR A 185 3.79 -5.94 -7.33
N VAL A 186 2.46 -5.92 -7.45
CA VAL A 186 1.73 -6.52 -8.57
C VAL A 186 2.09 -5.85 -9.90
N THR A 187 2.18 -4.51 -9.91
CA THR A 187 2.52 -3.78 -11.15
C THR A 187 3.94 -4.05 -11.61
N THR A 188 4.88 -4.18 -10.67
CA THR A 188 6.30 -4.37 -10.99
C THR A 188 6.58 -5.80 -11.45
N HIS A 189 6.05 -6.81 -10.77
CA HIS A 189 6.29 -8.22 -11.12
C HIS A 189 5.35 -8.77 -12.19
N GLY A 190 4.10 -8.29 -12.27
CA GLY A 190 3.16 -8.72 -13.31
C GLY A 190 3.63 -8.36 -14.72
N ARG A 191 4.37 -7.24 -14.87
CA ARG A 191 5.02 -6.88 -16.15
C ARG A 191 6.15 -7.83 -16.55
N LEU A 192 6.83 -8.46 -15.59
CA LEU A 192 7.95 -9.35 -15.87
C LEU A 192 7.48 -10.75 -16.29
N THR A 193 6.32 -11.19 -15.82
CA THR A 193 5.76 -12.51 -16.14
C THR A 193 4.82 -12.49 -17.34
N GLY A 194 4.23 -11.35 -17.67
CA GLY A 194 3.28 -11.19 -18.78
C GLY A 194 3.90 -10.76 -20.12
N GLY A 195 5.23 -10.68 -20.20
CA GLY A 195 5.92 -10.59 -21.47
C GLY A 195 5.98 -11.95 -22.14
N GLU A 196 4.87 -12.41 -22.73
CA GLU A 196 5.02 -13.24 -23.92
C GLU A 196 5.72 -12.38 -25.00
N PRO A 197 6.75 -12.92 -25.67
CA PRO A 197 7.49 -12.22 -26.72
C PRO A 197 6.62 -11.87 -27.93
#